data_AF-A0A1G2CVZ7-F1
#
_entry.id   AF-A0A1G2CVZ7-F1
#
_cell.length_a   1.000
_cell.length_b   1.000
_cell.length_c   1.000
_cell.angle_alpha   90.00
_cell.angle_beta   90.00
_cell.angle_gamma   90.00
#
_symmetry.space_group_name_H-M   'P 1'
#
loop_
_entity.id
_entity.type
_entity.pdbx_description
1 polymer ?
#
loop_
_entity_poly.entity_id
_entity_poly.type
_entity_poly.pdbx_seq_one_letter_code
_entity_poly.pdbx_strand_id
1 'polypeptide(L)'
;MCTIGDSELVQVPVDSIDALLLRPHEADEPGILFLLKDGGTVLSVSGTDAECDAMWAAIEAALPNEDFVRYHSVMFRAESLETVEQRKTPQLGDCIYFGLRNRREFTRSYDSLTELRRDLEEVTEILSVLQDIRASTRASETKQ
;
A
#
# COMPACT_ATOMS: atom_id res chain seq x y z
N MET A 1 -26.17 -8.43 -28.56
CA MET A 1 -25.76 -7.10 -28.10
C MET A 1 -25.83 -7.14 -26.59
N CYS A 2 -24.71 -7.41 -25.92
CA CYS A 2 -24.61 -7.28 -24.48
C CYS A 2 -24.48 -5.79 -24.17
N THR A 3 -25.43 -5.25 -23.44
CA THR A 3 -25.29 -3.99 -22.72
C THR A 3 -24.07 -4.09 -21.82
N ILE A 4 -23.13 -3.15 -22.00
CA ILE A 4 -22.00 -2.93 -21.10
C ILE A 4 -22.60 -2.72 -19.72
N GLY A 5 -22.33 -3.69 -18.83
CA GLY A 5 -22.93 -3.78 -17.51
C GLY A 5 -22.60 -2.55 -16.68
N ASP A 6 -23.55 -2.20 -15.82
CA ASP A 6 -23.41 -1.22 -14.75
C ASP A 6 -22.03 -1.36 -14.10
N SER A 7 -21.24 -0.28 -14.13
CA SER A 7 -20.05 -0.19 -13.29
C SER A 7 -20.53 -0.21 -11.83
N GLU A 8 -20.55 -1.39 -11.23
CA GLU A 8 -20.94 -1.56 -9.84
C GLU A 8 -19.93 -0.81 -8.98
N LEU A 9 -20.35 0.33 -8.42
CA LEU A 9 -19.55 1.16 -7.54
C LEU A 9 -19.32 0.40 -6.22
N VAL A 10 -18.19 -0.30 -6.13
CA VAL A 10 -17.77 -0.96 -4.89
C VAL A 10 -17.20 0.10 -3.94
N GLN A 11 -17.92 0.40 -2.87
CA GLN A 11 -17.40 1.22 -1.78
C GLN A 11 -16.57 0.36 -0.85
N VAL A 12 -15.28 0.67 -0.71
CA VAL A 12 -14.36 -0.01 0.21
C VAL A 12 -14.24 0.83 1.47
N PRO A 13 -14.69 0.36 2.65
CA PRO A 13 -14.51 1.07 3.92
C PRO A 13 -13.03 1.22 4.23
N VAL A 14 -12.58 2.44 4.58
CA VAL A 14 -11.14 2.70 4.73
C VAL A 14 -10.52 1.87 5.86
N ASP A 15 -11.25 1.70 6.96
CA ASP A 15 -10.92 0.87 8.11
C ASP A 15 -10.71 -0.62 7.78
N SER A 16 -11.20 -1.09 6.63
CA SER A 16 -11.00 -2.46 6.14
C SER A 16 -9.74 -2.65 5.30
N ILE A 17 -9.05 -1.58 4.91
CA ILE A 17 -7.91 -1.60 3.98
C ILE A 17 -6.59 -1.77 4.74
N ASP A 18 -5.78 -2.76 4.35
CA ASP A 18 -4.40 -2.96 4.82
C ASP A 18 -3.37 -2.24 3.94
N ALA A 19 -3.58 -2.24 2.63
CA ALA A 19 -2.68 -1.60 1.68
C ALA A 19 -3.39 -1.24 0.38
N LEU A 20 -2.82 -0.27 -0.34
CA LEU A 20 -3.26 0.11 -1.68
C LEU A 20 -2.07 0.07 -2.63
N LEU A 21 -2.26 -0.49 -3.83
CA LEU A 21 -1.23 -0.55 -4.87
C LEU A 21 -1.72 0.17 -6.13
N LEU A 22 -0.94 1.14 -6.59
CA LEU A 22 -1.12 1.78 -7.88
C LEU A 22 -0.53 0.90 -8.98
N ARG A 23 -1.34 0.59 -10.00
CA ARG A 23 -0.96 -0.20 -11.18
C ARG A 23 -0.30 -1.53 -10.78
N PRO A 24 -1.02 -2.43 -10.09
CA PRO A 24 -0.49 -3.73 -9.73
C PRO A 24 -0.10 -4.50 -11.01
N HIS A 25 1.03 -5.20 -10.98
CA HIS A 25 1.49 -6.02 -12.12
C HIS A 25 0.52 -7.14 -12.50
N GLU A 26 -0.44 -7.46 -11.63
CA GLU A 26 -1.47 -8.48 -11.83
C GLU A 26 -2.67 -7.98 -12.65
N ALA A 27 -2.76 -6.68 -12.93
CA ALA A 27 -3.86 -6.10 -13.71
C ALA A 27 -3.46 -5.89 -15.18
N ASP A 28 -4.30 -6.36 -16.09
CA ASP A 28 -4.16 -6.14 -17.54
C ASP A 28 -4.42 -4.67 -17.95
N GLU A 29 -5.09 -3.90 -17.08
CA GLU A 29 -5.45 -2.50 -17.29
C GLU A 29 -5.00 -1.63 -16.08
N PRO A 30 -4.75 -0.32 -16.29
CA PRO A 30 -4.41 0.59 -15.19
C PRO A 30 -5.46 0.56 -14.09
N GLY A 31 -5.04 0.38 -12.84
CA GLY A 31 -5.99 0.32 -11.73
C GLY A 31 -5.34 0.48 -10.37
N ILE A 32 -6.19 0.53 -9.35
CA ILE A 32 -5.79 0.57 -7.94
C ILE A 32 -6.30 -0.71 -7.28
N LEU A 33 -5.38 -1.47 -6.70
CA LEU A 33 -5.69 -2.67 -5.94
C LEU A 33 -5.73 -2.34 -4.45
N PHE A 34 -6.86 -2.65 -3.83
CA PHE A 34 -7.08 -2.57 -2.39
C PHE A 34 -6.86 -3.95 -1.79
N LEU A 35 -5.91 -4.06 -0.86
CA LEU A 35 -5.70 -5.24 -0.04
C LEU A 35 -6.51 -5.07 1.25
N LEU A 36 -7.38 -6.02 1.56
CA LEU A 36 -8.27 -5.95 2.73
C LEU A 36 -7.71 -6.75 3.92
N LYS A 37 -8.11 -6.35 5.13
CA LYS A 37 -7.76 -6.98 6.41
C LYS A 37 -8.17 -8.44 6.52
N ASP A 38 -9.28 -8.82 5.89
CA ASP A 38 -9.79 -10.19 5.86
C ASP A 38 -9.03 -11.09 4.86
N GLY A 39 -8.04 -10.54 4.15
CA GLY A 39 -7.33 -11.23 3.10
C GLY A 39 -8.05 -11.21 1.75
N GLY A 40 -9.08 -10.36 1.58
CA GLY A 40 -9.72 -10.06 0.31
C GLY A 40 -8.92 -9.09 -0.56
N THR A 41 -9.36 -8.92 -1.81
CA THR A 41 -8.86 -7.90 -2.74
C THR A 41 -10.02 -7.23 -3.45
N VAL A 42 -9.88 -5.94 -3.73
CA VAL A 42 -10.76 -5.20 -4.65
C VAL A 42 -9.87 -4.51 -5.67
N LEU A 43 -10.12 -4.72 -6.96
CA LEU A 43 -9.40 -4.03 -8.04
C LEU A 43 -10.33 -2.98 -8.65
N SER A 44 -9.97 -1.71 -8.51
CA SER A 44 -10.62 -0.61 -9.22
C SER A 44 -9.88 -0.32 -10.51
N VAL A 45 -10.43 -0.79 -11.63
CA VAL A 45 -9.86 -0.55 -12.96
C VAL A 45 -10.28 0.84 -13.44
N SER A 46 -9.30 1.62 -13.90
CA SER A 46 -9.50 2.92 -14.53
C SER A 46 -9.17 2.78 -16.01
N GLY A 47 -10.03 3.28 -16.89
CA GLY A 47 -9.87 3.07 -18.33
C GLY A 47 -8.55 3.62 -18.91
N THR A 48 -7.92 4.59 -18.23
CA THR A 48 -6.64 5.19 -18.65
C THR A 48 -5.67 5.43 -17.47
N ASP A 49 -4.37 5.54 -17.77
CA ASP A 49 -3.33 5.91 -16.79
C ASP A 49 -3.63 7.26 -16.11
N ALA A 50 -4.11 8.26 -16.88
CA ALA A 50 -4.40 9.58 -16.35
C ALA A 50 -5.56 9.57 -15.34
N GLU A 51 -6.59 8.75 -15.59
CA GLU A 51 -7.68 8.54 -14.64
C GLU A 51 -7.20 7.80 -13.39
N CYS A 52 -6.32 6.80 -13.56
CA CYS A 52 -5.74 6.06 -12.46
C CYS A 52 -4.88 6.96 -11.55
N ASP A 53 -4.03 7.82 -12.15
CA ASP A 53 -3.21 8.78 -11.41
C ASP A 53 -4.07 9.85 -10.72
N ALA A 54 -5.15 10.32 -11.35
CA ALA A 54 -6.09 11.25 -10.72
C ALA A 54 -6.81 10.62 -9.52
N MET A 55 -7.23 9.36 -9.65
CA MET A 55 -7.84 8.60 -8.56
C MET A 55 -6.85 8.37 -7.41
N TRP A 56 -5.60 8.02 -7.73
CA TRP A 56 -4.54 7.86 -6.74
C TRP A 56 -4.27 9.15 -5.96
N ALA A 57 -4.18 10.28 -6.65
CA ALA A 57 -4.00 11.58 -6.01
C ALA A 57 -5.19 11.96 -5.10
N ALA A 58 -6.43 11.63 -5.52
CA ALA A 58 -7.62 11.84 -4.70
C ALA A 58 -7.61 10.99 -3.43
N ILE A 59 -7.20 9.72 -3.53
CA ILE A 59 -7.04 8.82 -2.38
C ILE A 59 -5.96 9.35 -1.44
N GLU A 60 -4.79 9.73 -1.97
CA GLU A 60 -3.69 10.29 -1.19
C GLU A 60 -4.13 11.52 -0.38
N ALA A 61 -4.89 12.42 -0.99
CA ALA A 61 -5.41 13.61 -0.33
C ALA A 61 -6.50 13.31 0.71
N ALA A 62 -7.20 12.18 0.59
CA ALA A 62 -8.25 11.75 1.53
C ALA A 62 -7.70 10.97 2.73
N LEU A 63 -6.54 10.32 2.60
CA LEU A 63 -5.91 9.50 3.65
C LEU A 63 -4.93 10.18 4.63
N PRO A 64 -4.61 11.50 4.60
CA PRO A 64 -3.47 12.04 5.36
C PRO A 64 -3.67 12.07 6.89
N ASN A 65 -4.79 11.55 7.41
CA ASN A 65 -5.05 11.39 8.85
C ASN A 65 -5.44 9.95 9.25
N GLU A 66 -5.40 8.97 8.34
CA GLU A 66 -6.03 7.64 8.55
C GLU A 66 -5.03 6.48 8.70
N ASP A 67 -3.88 6.73 9.33
CA ASP A 67 -2.86 5.71 9.61
C ASP A 67 -2.14 5.16 8.36
N PHE A 68 -2.29 5.76 7.17
CA PHE A 68 -1.59 5.27 5.97
C PHE A 68 -0.25 5.97 5.77
N VAL A 69 0.74 5.21 5.31
CA VAL A 69 2.03 5.75 4.88
C VAL A 69 2.34 5.31 3.45
N ARG A 70 2.71 6.29 2.63
CA ARG A 70 3.08 6.09 1.23
C ARG A 70 4.52 5.60 1.11
N TYR A 71 4.73 4.66 0.21
CA TYR A 71 6.02 4.21 -0.27
C TYR A 71 5.92 3.97 -1.79
N HIS A 72 6.42 4.91 -2.59
CA HIS A 72 6.32 4.90 -4.06
C HIS A 72 4.89 4.74 -4.60
N SER A 73 4.59 3.58 -5.20
CA SER A 73 3.29 3.19 -5.78
C SER A 73 2.43 2.38 -4.82
N VAL A 74 2.79 2.35 -3.54
CA VAL A 74 2.06 1.63 -2.50
C VAL A 74 1.76 2.55 -1.34
N MET A 75 0.62 2.34 -0.69
CA MET A 75 0.29 2.94 0.61
C MET A 75 0.00 1.81 1.58
N PHE A 76 0.66 1.80 2.73
CA PHE A 76 0.50 0.81 3.78
C PHE A 76 -0.24 1.40 4.97
N ARG A 77 -1.21 0.67 5.52
CA ARG A 77 -1.77 1.01 6.83
C ARG A 77 -0.75 0.71 7.93
N ALA A 78 -0.64 1.62 8.88
CA ALA A 78 0.36 1.61 9.93
C ALA A 78 0.33 0.35 10.78
N GLU A 79 -0.84 -0.06 11.22
CA GLU A 79 -1.03 -1.26 12.04
C GLU A 79 -0.87 -2.56 11.25
N SER A 80 -0.92 -2.49 9.92
CA SER A 80 -0.89 -3.67 9.05
C SER A 80 0.53 -4.07 8.64
N LEU A 81 1.49 -3.14 8.66
CA LEU A 81 2.89 -3.44 8.35
C LEU A 81 3.61 -4.09 9.55
N GLU A 82 3.93 -5.38 9.46
CA GLU A 82 4.56 -6.13 10.55
C GLU A 82 6.09 -6.11 10.48
N THR A 83 6.64 -6.31 9.28
CA THR A 83 8.09 -6.44 9.09
C THR A 83 8.54 -5.65 7.87
N VAL A 84 9.73 -5.07 7.96
CA VAL A 84 10.45 -4.53 6.81
C VAL A 84 11.90 -4.99 6.89
N GLU A 85 12.37 -5.63 5.83
CA GLU A 85 13.68 -6.26 5.80
C GLU A 85 14.39 -5.99 4.47
N GLN A 86 15.67 -5.63 4.54
CA GLN A 86 16.54 -5.72 3.38
C GLN A 86 16.91 -7.19 3.17
N ARG A 87 16.66 -7.71 1.97
CA ARG A 87 17.00 -9.08 1.58
C ARG A 87 17.82 -9.08 0.30
N LYS A 88 18.56 -10.16 0.09
CA LYS A 88 19.20 -10.47 -1.20
C LYS A 88 18.75 -11.85 -1.63
N THR A 89 18.03 -11.94 -2.74
CA THR A 89 17.51 -13.20 -3.25
C THR A 89 18.18 -13.57 -4.58
N PRO A 90 18.32 -14.86 -4.90
CA PRO A 90 18.85 -15.29 -6.20
C PRO A 90 18.01 -14.79 -7.39
N GLN A 91 16.69 -14.64 -7.20
CA GLN A 91 15.76 -14.26 -8.27
C GLN A 91 15.62 -12.76 -8.47
N LEU A 92 15.61 -11.98 -7.38
CA LEU A 92 15.32 -10.54 -7.41
C LEU A 92 16.53 -9.66 -7.11
N GLY A 93 17.68 -10.25 -6.76
CA GLY A 93 18.86 -9.50 -6.33
C GLY A 93 18.64 -8.80 -4.99
N ASP A 94 19.19 -7.60 -4.85
CA ASP A 94 19.03 -6.76 -3.65
C ASP A 94 17.61 -6.15 -3.62
N CYS A 95 16.87 -6.38 -2.53
CA CYS A 95 15.48 -5.95 -2.41
C CYS A 95 15.11 -5.49 -0.98
N ILE A 96 14.04 -4.71 -0.90
CA ILE A 96 13.34 -4.43 0.36
C ILE A 96 12.04 -5.22 0.35
N TYR A 97 11.82 -5.95 1.44
CA TYR A 97 10.67 -6.79 1.66
C TYR A 97 9.79 -6.18 2.76
N PHE A 98 8.49 -6.12 2.52
CA PHE A 98 7.47 -5.60 3.42
C PHE A 98 6.46 -6.71 3.72
N GLY A 99 6.41 -7.16 4.97
CA GLY A 99 5.45 -8.17 5.44
C GLY A 99 4.23 -7.52 6.10
N LEU A 100 3.04 -7.90 5.65
CA LEU A 100 1.76 -7.45 6.18
C LEU A 100 1.14 -8.48 7.14
N ARG A 101 0.31 -8.03 8.08
CA ARG A 101 -0.38 -8.84 9.09
C ARG A 101 -1.22 -9.99 8.53
N ASN A 102 -1.80 -9.79 7.34
CA ASN A 102 -2.55 -10.83 6.63
C ASN A 102 -1.63 -11.84 5.89
N ARG A 103 -0.33 -11.88 6.21
CA ARG A 103 0.72 -12.70 5.58
C ARG A 103 0.97 -12.38 4.11
N ARG A 104 0.48 -11.25 3.61
CA ARG A 104 0.84 -10.75 2.30
C ARG A 104 2.19 -10.06 2.35
N GLU A 105 2.82 -10.03 1.19
CA GLU A 105 4.19 -9.57 1.04
C GLU A 105 4.25 -8.59 -0.13
N PHE A 106 4.95 -7.49 0.06
CA PHE A 106 5.33 -6.60 -1.03
C PHE A 106 6.86 -6.57 -1.11
N THR A 107 7.42 -6.71 -2.31
CA THR A 107 8.86 -6.69 -2.51
C THR A 107 9.21 -5.67 -3.58
N ARG A 108 10.23 -4.86 -3.31
CA ARG A 108 10.83 -3.96 -4.28
C ARG A 108 12.28 -4.34 -4.52
N SER A 109 12.61 -4.71 -5.76
CA SER A 109 13.96 -5.04 -6.20
C SER A 109 14.71 -3.80 -6.69
N TYR A 110 16.03 -3.82 -6.58
CA TYR A 110 16.92 -2.73 -6.97
C TYR A 110 18.08 -3.25 -7.80
N ASP A 111 18.34 -2.56 -8.91
CA ASP A 111 19.54 -2.76 -9.71
C ASP A 111 20.73 -1.94 -9.17
N SER A 112 20.44 -0.96 -8.29
CA SER A 112 21.40 -0.01 -7.75
C SER A 112 21.42 0.00 -6.22
N LEU A 113 22.58 -0.26 -5.64
CA LEU A 113 22.78 -0.16 -4.18
C LEU A 113 22.60 1.26 -3.64
N THR A 114 22.84 2.28 -4.47
CA THR A 114 22.61 3.68 -4.08
C THR A 114 21.12 3.96 -3.93
N GLU A 115 20.31 3.47 -4.86
CA GLU A 115 18.85 3.61 -4.79
C GLU A 115 18.29 2.83 -3.61
N LEU A 116 18.76 1.59 -3.40
CA LEU A 116 18.39 0.78 -2.24
C LEU A 116 18.66 1.51 -0.92
N ARG A 117 19.83 2.14 -0.78
CA ARG A 117 20.18 2.86 0.46
C ARG A 117 19.29 4.06 0.71
N ARG A 118 19.03 4.86 -0.32
CA ARG A 118 18.11 6.01 -0.22
C ARG A 118 16.71 5.56 0.18
N ASP A 119 16.21 4.49 -0.45
CA ASP A 119 14.89 3.96 -0.14
C ASP A 119 14.84 3.33 1.26
N LEU A 120 15.94 2.73 1.77
CA LEU A 120 16.02 2.26 3.16
C LEU A 120 15.97 3.40 4.19
N GLU A 121 16.56 4.55 3.87
CA GLU A 121 16.45 5.76 4.70
C GLU A 121 14.98 6.23 4.77
N GLU A 122 14.31 6.33 3.62
CA GLU A 122 12.89 6.67 3.53
C GLU A 122 12.01 5.67 4.33
N VAL A 123 12.26 4.37 4.16
CA VAL A 123 11.57 3.30 4.91
C VAL A 123 11.77 3.44 6.42
N THR A 124 12.97 3.84 6.86
CA THR A 124 13.26 4.02 8.29
C THR A 124 12.47 5.20 8.86
N GLU A 125 12.33 6.28 8.10
CA GLU A 125 11.47 7.42 8.45
C GLU A 125 10.00 7.00 8.53
N ILE A 126 9.52 6.25 7.52
CA ILE A 126 8.18 5.65 7.50
C ILE A 126 7.95 4.83 8.77
N LEU A 127 8.84 3.89 9.09
CA LEU A 127 8.72 3.04 10.28
C LEU A 127 8.68 3.84 11.59
N SER A 128 9.40 4.96 11.65
CA SER A 128 9.39 5.85 12.81
C SER A 128 8.03 6.53 12.97
N VAL A 129 7.48 7.08 11.89
CA VAL A 129 6.12 7.64 11.86
C VAL A 129 5.08 6.57 12.25
N LEU A 130 5.24 5.35 11.76
CA LEU A 130 4.35 4.23 12.11
C LEU A 130 4.39 3.87 13.59
N GLN A 131 5.56 3.92 14.22
CA GLN A 131 5.70 3.69 15.66
C GLN A 131 5.03 4.79 16.48
N ASP A 132 5.17 6.05 16.07
CA ASP A 132 4.55 7.20 16.74
C ASP A 132 3.01 7.15 16.66
N ILE A 133 2.46 6.79 15.50
CA ILE A 133 1.01 6.58 15.30
C ILE A 133 0.52 5.48 16.26
N ARG A 134 1.16 4.30 16.25
CA ARG A 134 0.78 3.18 17.13
C ARG A 134 0.86 3.55 18.62
N ALA A 135 1.86 4.32 19.02
CA ALA A 135 2.00 4.78 20.40
C ALA A 135 0.87 5.75 20.79
N SER A 136 0.50 6.65 19.87
CA SER A 136 -0.56 7.65 20.06
C SER A 136 -1.95 7.00 20.16
N THR A 137 -2.25 6.01 19.32
CA THR A 137 -3.51 5.24 19.36
C THR A 137 -3.63 4.48 20.68
N ARG A 138 -2.59 3.74 21.09
CA ARG A 138 -2.59 3.02 22.38
C ARG A 138 -2.75 3.95 23.59
N ALA A 139 -2.10 5.11 23.58
CA ALA A 139 -2.21 6.09 24.66
C ALA A 139 -3.63 6.66 24.78
N SER A 140 -4.38 6.70 23.67
CA SER A 140 -5.76 7.16 23.63
C SER A 140 -6.75 6.10 24.12
N GLU A 141 -6.50 4.82 23.82
CA GLU A 141 -7.30 3.68 24.29
C GLU A 141 -7.16 3.42 25.80
N THR A 142 -5.97 3.67 26.37
CA THR A 142 -5.71 3.42 27.81
C THR A 142 -6.32 4.50 28.73
N LYS A 143 -6.88 5.59 28.16
CA LYS A 143 -7.52 6.68 28.91
C LYS A 143 -9.05 6.61 28.91
N GLN A 144 -9.63 5.57 28.29
CA GLN A 144 -11.06 5.24 28.37
C GLN A 144 -11.31 4.19 29.45
#